data_AF-A0A379TRE4-F1
#
_entry.id   AF-A0A379TRE4-F1
#
_cell.length_a   1.000
_cell.length_b   1.000
_cell.length_c   1.000
_cell.angle_alpha   90.00
_cell.angle_beta   90.00
_cell.angle_gamma   90.00
#
_symmetry.space_group_name_H-M   'P 1'
#
loop_
_entity.id
_entity.type
_entity.pdbx_description
1 polymer ?
#
loop_
_entity_poly.entity_id
_entity_poly.type
_entity_poly.pdbx_seq_one_letter_code
_entity_poly.pdbx_strand_id
1 'polypeptide(L)'
;MGVWKSMVWGVLLWHSQSGAICPVWPSARTIEEIARLQQQLADWNDIYWKQGVSAVDDSVYDQLSAKLVQWQRCVGQDVSSTPVSPPLNGTTTHPVAHTGVRKLADRQAVAQWMRGAQRVLGTTKSGWCSGNAGLSER
;
A
#
# COMPACT_ATOMS: atom_id res chain seq x y z
N MET A 1 -9.30 10.72 52.39
CA MET A 1 -9.09 9.92 51.15
C MET A 1 -9.63 10.75 49.98
N GLY A 2 -8.79 11.40 49.18
CA GLY A 2 -9.34 12.29 48.13
C GLY A 2 -8.32 13.01 47.24
N VAL A 3 -7.03 13.01 47.58
CA VAL A 3 -6.03 13.78 46.80
C VAL A 3 -5.37 12.93 45.70
N TRP A 4 -5.32 11.60 45.85
CA TRP A 4 -4.67 10.72 44.87
C TRP A 4 -5.40 10.74 43.50
N LYS A 5 -6.74 10.71 43.49
CA LYS A 5 -7.51 10.61 42.22
C LYS A 5 -7.30 11.80 41.28
N SER A 6 -7.05 13.00 41.81
CA SER A 6 -6.79 14.20 41.00
C SER A 6 -5.40 14.20 40.38
N MET A 7 -4.41 13.58 41.02
CA MET A 7 -3.03 13.53 40.53
C MET A 7 -2.89 12.62 39.30
N VAL A 8 -3.70 11.56 39.21
CA VAL A 8 -3.71 10.64 38.06
C VAL A 8 -4.35 11.27 36.82
N TRP A 9 -5.37 12.12 36.99
CA TRP A 9 -6.00 12.83 35.88
C TRP A 9 -5.10 13.94 35.27
N GLY A 10 -4.31 14.62 36.10
CA GLY A 10 -3.35 15.63 35.62
C GLY A 10 -2.23 15.05 34.75
N VAL A 11 -1.80 13.81 35.02
CA VAL A 11 -0.75 13.13 34.25
C VAL A 11 -1.25 12.60 32.89
N LEU A 12 -2.52 12.21 32.81
CA LEU A 12 -3.14 11.71 31.56
C LEU A 12 -3.41 12.83 30.53
N LEU A 13 -3.60 14.08 30.97
CA LEU A 13 -3.78 15.24 30.09
C LEU A 13 -2.46 15.78 29.49
N TRP A 14 -1.31 15.33 29.98
CA TRP A 14 0.00 15.84 29.54
C TRP A 14 0.60 15.07 28.36
N HIS A 15 0.06 13.91 28.00
CA HIS A 15 0.69 12.96 27.05
C HIS A 15 0.14 13.01 25.61
N SER A 16 -0.55 14.09 25.23
CA SER A 16 -1.15 14.20 23.89
C SER A 16 -0.61 15.40 23.11
N GLN A 17 0.69 15.36 22.79
CA GLN A 17 1.24 16.22 21.75
C GLN A 17 2.21 15.42 20.86
N SER A 18 1.69 14.44 20.12
CA SER A 18 2.35 13.95 18.92
C SER A 18 2.16 14.97 17.80
N GLY A 19 2.82 16.12 17.92
CA GLY A 19 2.97 17.08 16.83
C GLY A 19 3.93 16.49 15.80
N ALA A 20 3.63 16.67 14.51
CA ALA A 20 4.62 16.39 13.47
C ALA A 20 5.91 17.13 13.82
N ILE A 21 7.03 16.40 13.99
CA ILE A 21 8.32 17.03 14.26
C ILE A 21 8.68 17.79 13.00
N CYS A 22 8.45 19.10 13.03
CA CYS A 22 8.79 19.96 11.93
C CYS A 22 10.30 20.26 11.97
N PRO A 23 10.94 20.34 10.80
CA PRO A 23 12.36 20.67 10.75
C PRO A 23 12.61 22.07 11.34
N VAL A 24 13.78 22.24 11.95
CA VAL A 24 14.18 23.48 12.67
C VAL A 24 14.51 24.66 11.75
N TRP A 25 14.49 24.48 10.43
CA TRP A 25 14.83 25.50 9.45
C TRP A 25 13.60 26.35 9.03
N PRO A 26 13.80 27.51 8.37
CA PRO A 26 12.71 28.39 7.95
C PRO A 26 11.73 27.71 6.97
N SER A 27 10.46 28.10 7.03
CA SER A 27 9.40 27.59 6.14
C SER A 27 9.74 27.74 4.64
N ALA A 28 10.39 28.83 4.25
CA ALA A 28 10.85 29.05 2.87
C ALA A 28 11.79 27.95 2.38
N ARG A 29 12.71 27.47 3.24
CA ARG A 29 13.60 26.35 2.92
C ARG A 29 12.83 25.03 2.80
N THR A 30 11.85 24.81 3.67
CA THR A 30 11.01 23.61 3.58
C THR A 30 10.25 23.55 2.25
N ILE A 31 9.78 24.68 1.73
CA ILE A 31 9.07 24.73 0.43
C ILE A 31 10.01 24.37 -0.73
N GLU A 32 11.25 24.86 -0.73
CA GLU A 32 12.27 24.49 -1.73
C GLU A 32 12.54 22.97 -1.72
N GLU A 33 12.71 22.39 -0.53
CA GLU A 33 12.97 20.95 -0.37
C GLU A 33 11.76 20.07 -0.72
N ILE A 34 10.54 20.53 -0.42
CA ILE A 34 9.29 19.89 -0.85
C ILE A 34 9.25 19.82 -2.38
N ALA A 35 9.50 20.93 -3.08
CA ALA A 35 9.47 20.97 -4.53
C ALA A 35 10.51 20.03 -5.15
N ARG A 36 11.73 20.02 -4.59
CA ARG A 36 12.79 19.11 -5.05
C ARG A 36 12.42 17.64 -4.88
N LEU A 37 11.91 17.27 -3.71
CA LEU A 37 11.53 15.89 -3.40
C LEU A 37 10.31 15.43 -4.22
N GLN A 38 9.34 16.32 -4.44
CA GLN A 38 8.18 16.05 -5.31
C GLN A 38 8.61 15.74 -6.74
N GLN A 39 9.53 16.51 -7.30
CA GLN A 39 10.03 16.27 -8.66
C GLN A 39 10.71 14.90 -8.75
N GLN A 40 11.55 14.56 -7.78
CA GLN A 40 12.26 13.27 -7.77
C GLN A 40 11.29 12.08 -7.69
N LEU A 41 10.26 12.17 -6.83
CA LEU A 41 9.22 11.14 -6.75
C LEU A 41 8.40 11.05 -8.04
N ALA A 42 8.12 12.17 -8.71
CA ALA A 42 7.39 12.20 -9.97
C ALA A 42 8.17 11.52 -11.10
N ASP A 43 9.47 11.76 -11.21
CA ASP A 43 10.32 11.13 -12.23
C ASP A 43 10.40 9.61 -12.05
N TRP A 44 10.54 9.14 -10.79
CA TRP A 44 10.51 7.71 -10.49
C TRP A 44 9.14 7.09 -10.77
N ASN A 45 8.06 7.80 -10.41
CA ASN A 45 6.70 7.33 -10.69
C ASN A 45 6.48 7.18 -12.21
N ASP A 46 6.94 8.15 -13.00
CA ASP A 46 6.80 8.10 -14.46
C ASP A 46 7.50 6.90 -15.10
N ILE A 47 8.75 6.63 -14.68
CA ILE A 47 9.52 5.49 -15.17
C ILE A 47 8.89 4.16 -14.71
N TYR A 48 8.43 4.10 -13.46
CA TYR A 48 7.72 2.92 -12.94
C TYR A 48 6.46 2.63 -13.75
N TRP A 49 5.60 3.63 -13.98
CA TRP A 49 4.34 3.43 -14.70
C TRP A 49 4.51 3.17 -16.20
N LYS A 50 5.50 3.79 -16.84
CA LYS A 50 5.72 3.62 -18.29
C LYS A 50 6.55 2.40 -18.64
N GLN A 51 7.54 2.06 -17.82
CA GLN A 51 8.56 1.06 -18.14
C GLN A 51 8.58 -0.13 -17.17
N GLY A 52 7.88 -0.04 -16.03
CA GLY A 52 7.91 -1.08 -15.01
C GLY A 52 9.25 -1.17 -14.27
N VAL A 53 10.06 -0.12 -14.31
CA VAL A 53 11.40 -0.10 -13.70
C VAL A 53 11.36 0.65 -12.38
N SER A 54 11.73 -0.03 -11.29
CA SER A 54 11.90 0.56 -9.96
C SER A 54 13.32 1.11 -9.80
N ALA A 55 13.48 2.43 -9.81
CA ALA A 55 14.78 3.09 -9.64
C ALA A 55 15.33 3.02 -8.20
N VAL A 56 14.44 2.80 -7.22
CA VAL A 56 14.74 2.66 -5.80
C VAL A 56 13.91 1.52 -5.20
N ASP A 57 14.32 1.02 -4.05
CA ASP A 57 13.55 0.06 -3.27
C ASP A 57 12.23 0.67 -2.76
N ASP A 58 11.18 -0.14 -2.70
CA ASP A 58 9.84 0.28 -2.28
C ASP A 58 9.87 0.93 -0.88
N SER A 59 10.68 0.40 0.05
CA SER A 59 10.79 0.97 1.40
C SER A 59 11.42 2.37 1.41
N VAL A 60 12.32 2.66 0.48
CA VAL A 60 12.95 3.99 0.35
C VAL A 60 11.94 4.97 -0.23
N TYR A 61 11.19 4.55 -1.26
CA TYR A 61 10.10 5.33 -1.83
C TYR A 61 9.05 5.68 -0.78
N ASP A 62 8.61 4.71 0.03
CA ASP A 62 7.60 4.90 1.07
C ASP A 62 8.06 5.89 2.15
N GLN A 63 9.31 5.76 2.61
CA GLN A 63 9.89 6.67 3.61
C GLN A 63 9.96 8.11 3.09
N LEU A 64 10.39 8.30 1.84
CA LEU A 64 10.48 9.62 1.22
C LEU A 64 9.09 10.23 0.97
N SER A 65 8.13 9.42 0.57
CA SER A 65 6.73 9.83 0.39
C SER A 65 6.10 10.26 1.73
N ALA A 66 6.32 9.50 2.80
CA ALA A 66 5.85 9.85 4.14
C ALA A 66 6.50 11.15 4.65
N LYS A 67 7.80 11.34 4.41
CA LYS A 67 8.55 12.55 4.76
C LYS A 67 8.03 13.78 4.02
N LEU A 68 7.70 13.64 2.74
CA LEU A 68 7.08 14.70 1.94
C LEU A 68 5.76 15.15 2.57
N VAL A 69 4.87 14.21 2.90
CA VAL A 69 3.59 14.50 3.57
C VAL A 69 3.80 15.20 4.91
N GLN A 70 4.80 14.77 5.69
CA GLN A 70 5.15 15.42 6.95
C GLN A 70 5.57 16.88 6.75
N TRP A 71 6.43 17.17 5.77
CA TRP A 71 6.88 18.53 5.48
C TRP A 71 5.75 19.43 4.97
N GLN A 72 4.87 18.91 4.12
CA GLN A 72 3.69 19.64 3.64
C GLN A 72 2.77 20.07 4.80
N ARG A 73 2.56 19.17 5.78
CA ARG A 73 1.80 19.49 7.01
C ARG A 73 2.45 20.59 7.82
N CYS A 74 3.77 20.64 7.88
CA CYS A 74 4.52 21.65 8.64
C CYS A 74 4.38 23.06 8.08
N VAL A 75 4.22 23.20 6.76
CA VAL A 75 4.05 24.51 6.10
C VAL A 75 2.58 24.88 5.88
N GLY A 76 1.64 24.05 6.37
CA GLY A 76 0.20 24.28 6.21
C GLY A 76 -0.27 24.15 4.75
N GLN A 77 0.47 23.42 3.91
CA GLN A 77 0.09 23.17 2.53
C GLN A 77 -0.96 22.05 2.48
N ASP A 78 -1.99 22.22 1.64
CA ASP A 78 -2.98 21.17 1.42
C ASP A 78 -2.30 19.91 0.92
N VAL A 79 -2.33 18.86 1.73
CA VAL A 79 -1.83 17.51 1.42
C VAL A 79 -2.77 16.77 0.45
N SER A 80 -3.36 17.50 -0.51
CA SER A 80 -4.23 16.90 -1.49
C SER A 80 -3.41 15.89 -2.28
N SER A 81 -3.75 14.63 -2.06
CA SER A 81 -3.11 13.40 -2.53
C SER A 81 -2.36 13.61 -3.83
N THR A 82 -1.02 13.62 -3.76
CA THR A 82 -0.18 13.49 -4.95
C THR A 82 -0.70 12.26 -5.69
N PRO A 83 -1.20 12.38 -6.95
CA PRO A 83 -1.78 11.24 -7.63
C PRO A 83 -0.70 10.17 -7.78
N VAL A 84 -0.84 9.09 -7.00
CA VAL A 84 0.10 7.95 -7.04
C VAL A 84 0.04 7.28 -8.40
N SER A 85 -1.11 7.37 -9.09
CA SER A 85 -1.29 6.88 -10.44
C SER A 85 -1.29 8.03 -11.44
N PRO A 86 -0.62 7.91 -12.60
CA PRO A 86 -0.84 8.79 -13.73
C PRO A 86 -2.31 8.74 -14.13
N PRO A 87 -2.84 9.80 -14.76
CA PRO A 87 -4.19 9.75 -15.32
C PRO A 87 -4.27 8.57 -16.28
N LEU A 88 -5.11 7.59 -15.92
CA LEU A 88 -5.44 6.46 -16.79
C LEU A 88 -6.32 6.99 -17.91
N ASN A 89 -5.69 7.55 -18.94
CA ASN A 89 -6.37 7.98 -20.14
C ASN A 89 -6.47 6.80 -21.11
N GLY A 90 -7.68 6.28 -21.29
CA GLY A 90 -7.97 5.37 -22.39
C GLY A 90 -9.09 4.38 -22.08
N THR A 91 -10.22 4.53 -22.77
CA THR A 91 -11.15 3.41 -22.99
C THR A 91 -10.68 2.70 -24.24
N THR A 92 -9.90 1.62 -24.09
CA THR A 92 -9.53 0.76 -25.22
C THR A 92 -10.54 -0.38 -25.33
N THR A 93 -11.10 -0.57 -26.53
CA THR A 93 -11.94 -1.74 -26.79
C THR A 93 -11.11 -3.00 -26.71
N HIS A 94 -11.37 -3.84 -25.71
CA HIS A 94 -10.73 -5.15 -25.61
C HIS A 94 -11.29 -6.08 -26.71
N PRO A 95 -10.44 -6.74 -27.51
CA PRO A 95 -10.90 -7.64 -28.59
C PRO A 95 -11.64 -8.87 -28.06
N VAL A 96 -11.47 -9.18 -26.77
CA VAL A 96 -12.15 -10.25 -26.07
C VAL A 96 -12.86 -9.65 -24.85
N ALA A 97 -14.13 -9.98 -24.68
CA ALA A 97 -14.88 -9.56 -23.51
C ALA A 97 -14.21 -10.10 -22.23
N HIS A 98 -13.95 -9.21 -21.26
CA HIS A 98 -13.52 -9.62 -19.93
C HIS A 98 -14.67 -10.38 -19.27
N THR A 99 -14.60 -11.70 -19.29
CA THR A 99 -15.56 -12.56 -18.60
C THR A 99 -15.10 -12.75 -17.16
N GLY A 100 -16.03 -12.61 -16.21
CA GLY A 100 -15.76 -12.94 -14.82
C GLY A 100 -15.60 -14.46 -14.63
N VAL A 101 -14.92 -14.85 -13.56
CA VAL A 101 -14.89 -16.26 -13.15
C VAL A 101 -16.13 -16.60 -12.34
N ARG A 102 -16.87 -17.64 -12.75
CA ARG A 102 -18.04 -18.12 -11.98
C ARG A 102 -17.57 -18.74 -10.66
N LYS A 103 -17.97 -18.12 -9.55
CA LYS A 103 -17.74 -18.68 -8.21
C LYS A 103 -18.62 -19.92 -8.00
N LEU A 104 -18.01 -21.02 -7.56
CA LEU A 104 -18.72 -22.24 -7.17
C LEU A 104 -19.11 -22.13 -5.69
N ALA A 105 -20.29 -22.64 -5.34
CA ALA A 105 -20.91 -22.40 -4.04
C ALA A 105 -20.13 -23.01 -2.85
N ASP A 106 -19.47 -24.15 -3.07
CA ASP A 106 -18.81 -24.90 -2.00
C ASP A 106 -17.64 -25.76 -2.51
N ARG A 107 -16.93 -26.37 -1.55
CA ARG A 107 -15.79 -27.24 -1.81
C ARG A 107 -16.14 -28.48 -2.65
N GLN A 108 -17.34 -29.05 -2.49
CA GLN A 108 -17.77 -30.22 -3.26
C GLN A 108 -18.01 -29.85 -4.72
N ALA A 109 -18.64 -28.70 -4.99
CA ALA A 109 -18.85 -28.15 -6.32
C ALA A 109 -17.51 -27.87 -7.03
N VAL A 110 -16.50 -27.35 -6.31
CA VAL A 110 -15.14 -27.18 -6.83
C VAL A 110 -14.50 -28.54 -7.16
N ALA A 111 -14.59 -29.53 -6.27
CA ALA A 111 -14.03 -30.86 -6.50
C ALA A 111 -14.68 -31.54 -7.72
N GLN A 112 -15.98 -31.36 -7.93
CA GLN A 112 -16.70 -31.84 -9.11
C GLN A 112 -16.22 -31.15 -10.39
N TRP A 113 -16.07 -29.82 -10.36
CA TRP A 113 -15.57 -29.04 -11.50
C TRP A 113 -14.14 -29.44 -11.89
N MET A 114 -13.24 -29.62 -10.92
CA MET A 114 -11.85 -30.03 -11.14
C MET A 114 -11.74 -31.36 -11.89
N ARG A 115 -12.63 -32.33 -11.59
CA ARG A 115 -12.66 -33.63 -12.29
C ARG A 115 -12.94 -33.49 -13.79
N GLY A 116 -13.73 -32.50 -14.19
CA GLY A 116 -14.00 -32.18 -15.61
C GLY A 116 -12.94 -31.27 -16.24
N ALA A 117 -12.38 -30.34 -15.46
CA ALA A 117 -11.40 -29.35 -15.92
C ALA A 117 -10.04 -29.96 -16.30
N GLN A 118 -9.71 -31.15 -15.79
CA GLN A 118 -8.47 -31.86 -16.10
C GLN A 118 -8.25 -32.12 -17.60
N ARG A 119 -9.34 -32.17 -18.39
CA ARG A 119 -9.30 -32.36 -19.84
C ARG A 119 -8.97 -31.06 -20.61
N VAL A 120 -9.19 -29.90 -20.00
CA VAL A 120 -9.03 -28.56 -20.60
C VAL A 120 -7.69 -27.92 -20.18
N LEU A 121 -7.21 -28.21 -18.98
CA LEU A 121 -6.05 -27.54 -18.39
C LEU A 121 -4.67 -28.07 -18.80
N GLY A 122 -4.57 -28.94 -19.81
CA GLY A 122 -3.30 -29.32 -20.45
C GLY A 122 -2.12 -29.53 -19.48
N THR A 123 -1.98 -30.76 -18.98
CA THR A 123 -0.92 -31.23 -18.06
C THR A 123 -1.03 -30.79 -16.61
N THR A 124 -1.11 -31.79 -15.73
CA THR A 124 -0.87 -31.65 -14.29
C THR A 124 0.60 -31.29 -14.06
N LYS A 125 0.89 -30.08 -13.59
CA LYS A 125 2.16 -29.80 -12.92
C LYS A 125 2.13 -30.54 -11.58
N SER A 126 2.66 -31.76 -11.55
CA SER A 126 2.64 -32.72 -10.43
C SER A 126 3.39 -32.28 -9.16
N GLY A 127 3.67 -30.99 -8.97
CA GLY A 127 4.54 -30.49 -7.90
C GLY A 127 3.92 -29.50 -6.90
N TRP A 128 2.62 -29.17 -7.01
CA TRP A 128 2.03 -28.07 -6.20
C TRP A 128 1.05 -28.50 -5.10
N CYS A 129 0.88 -29.80 -4.84
CA CYS A 129 0.12 -30.29 -3.69
C CYS A 129 0.99 -31.24 -2.83
N SER A 130 2.01 -30.70 -2.18
CA SER A 130 2.62 -31.35 -1.01
C SER A 130 2.79 -30.30 0.10
N GLY A 131 1.66 -29.94 0.69
CA GLY A 131 1.59 -29.18 1.93
C GLY A 131 1.17 -30.12 3.06
N ASN A 132 2.11 -30.36 3.97
CA ASN A 132 2.06 -31.23 5.15
C ASN A 132 0.67 -31.40 5.81
N ALA A 133 0.13 -32.61 5.74
CA ALA A 133 -0.80 -33.13 6.74
C ALA A 133 0.01 -33.92 7.78
N GLY A 134 0.72 -33.20 8.65
CA GLY A 134 1.31 -33.76 9.86
C GLY A 134 0.29 -33.68 11.00
N LEU A 135 -0.65 -34.63 11.06
CA LEU A 135 -1.41 -34.89 12.28
C LEU A 135 -0.55 -35.78 13.17
N SER A 136 -0.16 -35.21 14.31
CA SER A 136 0.56 -35.85 15.41
C SER A 136 -0.34 -36.91 16.07
N GLU A 137 -0.01 -38.18 15.87
CA GLU A 137 -0.41 -39.27 16.76
C GLU A 137 0.83 -39.85 17.43
N ARG A 138 1.14 -39.33 18.62
CA ARG A 138 1.67 -40.07 19.78
C ARG A 138 1.60 -39.19 21.02
#